data_AF-A0AAN8KPN3-F1
#
_entry.id   AF-A0AAN8KPN3-F1
#
_cell.length_a   1.000
_cell.length_b   1.000
_cell.length_c   1.000
_cell.angle_alpha   90.00
_cell.angle_beta   90.00
_cell.angle_gamma   90.00
#
_symmetry.space_group_name_H-M   'P 1'
#
loop_
_entity.id
_entity.type
_entity.pdbx_description
1 polymer ?
#
loop_
_entity_poly.entity_id
_entity_poly.type
_entity_poly.pdbx_seq_one_letter_code
_entity_poly.pdbx_strand_id
1 'polypeptide(L)'
;MSVPLSGVELLRLCTVLQDCADQLSVLGNIMPDTYRGRPEANMVVSADIGQVLEQQKRAEQNLKAARQFEREAGGLSDATHELHRSQKELNRTLEENPLSPDYLAKVQRDRQFVAHVITDLLAELQERGTFHSLLLAVEEEKRRKANLLDIIIREEEGRRRTKALQRQLLDIRKEKSLELQRREEMTAHLKDQLQEMKAKTGLERKYVKSSAELLVYQGQKTNTHAEKQLEDEIRLLQERLEEERRVHMEMETFLKEHQTSLGEKLEVWMERYERDMEDKQQELNSLRNNKANNLSQLQELAKKYRDSEQVVIEDRLEKEARRRQLEMEHMERDAATKIQSWWRGTLVRRGLGPFKKGKKPKSKEGKKGKKKK
;
A
#
# COMPACT_ATOMS: atom_id res chain seq x y z
N MET A 1 13.92 109.83 34.02
CA MET A 1 13.78 111.25 34.42
C MET A 1 14.68 111.47 35.63
N SER A 2 15.96 111.76 35.42
CA SER A 2 16.90 112.06 36.51
C SER A 2 16.73 113.52 36.91
N VAL A 3 16.31 113.74 38.16
CA VAL A 3 16.26 115.07 38.77
C VAL A 3 17.69 115.61 38.81
N PRO A 4 17.97 116.85 38.35
CA PRO A 4 19.30 117.43 38.45
C PRO A 4 19.65 117.62 39.93
N LEU A 5 20.77 117.03 40.35
CA LEU A 5 21.28 117.14 41.73
C LEU A 5 21.61 118.61 42.04
N SER A 6 21.36 119.07 43.27
CA SER A 6 21.75 120.43 43.66
C SER A 6 23.28 120.55 43.63
N GLY A 7 23.83 121.71 43.27
CA GLY A 7 25.28 121.88 43.10
C GLY A 7 26.10 121.53 44.36
N VAL A 8 25.52 121.72 45.56
CA VAL A 8 26.16 121.35 46.83
C VAL A 8 26.12 119.83 47.06
N GLU A 9 25.04 119.17 46.64
CA GLU A 9 24.90 117.72 46.73
C GLU A 9 25.82 117.00 45.74
N LEU A 10 25.96 117.56 44.52
CA LEU A 10 26.89 117.07 43.50
C LEU A 10 28.34 117.10 44.01
N LEU A 11 28.78 118.24 44.58
CA LEU A 11 30.13 118.37 45.14
C LEU A 11 30.39 117.36 46.26
N ARG A 12 29.43 117.18 47.18
CA ARG A 12 29.55 116.19 48.25
C ARG A 12 29.64 114.76 47.70
N LEU A 13 28.79 114.41 46.74
CA LEU A 13 28.80 113.09 46.09
C LEU A 13 30.12 112.85 45.34
N CYS A 14 30.63 113.82 44.60
CA CYS A 14 31.92 113.71 43.92
C CYS A 14 33.07 113.53 44.91
N THR A 15 33.10 114.26 46.03
CA THR A 15 34.17 114.08 47.04
C THR A 15 34.15 112.68 47.64
N VAL A 16 32.96 112.13 47.92
CA VAL A 16 32.83 110.78 48.49
C VAL A 16 33.18 109.71 47.46
N LEU A 17 32.72 109.85 46.21
CA LEU A 17 33.04 108.89 45.16
C LEU A 17 34.53 108.91 44.81
N GLN A 18 35.17 110.07 44.88
CA GLN A 18 36.60 110.21 44.62
C GLN A 18 37.43 109.55 45.72
N ASP A 19 37.07 109.77 46.99
CA ASP A 19 37.65 109.02 48.12
C ASP A 19 37.41 107.50 47.98
N CYS A 20 36.22 107.07 47.54
CA CYS A 20 35.94 105.65 47.28
C CYS A 20 36.82 105.08 46.14
N ALA A 21 37.03 105.81 45.05
CA ALA A 21 37.89 105.38 43.95
C ALA A 21 39.36 105.27 44.41
N ASP A 22 39.83 106.24 45.19
CA ASP A 22 41.17 106.26 45.76
C ASP A 22 41.36 105.09 46.74
N GLN A 23 40.39 104.84 47.62
CA GLN A 23 40.41 103.71 48.54
C GLN A 23 40.38 102.36 47.81
N LEU A 24 39.62 102.23 46.72
CA LEU A 24 39.62 101.02 45.88
C LEU A 24 40.96 100.83 45.15
N SER A 25 41.64 101.91 44.77
CA SER A 25 43.00 101.86 44.20
C SER A 25 44.01 101.39 45.26
N VAL A 26 43.94 101.96 46.46
CA VAL A 26 44.76 101.54 47.61
C VAL A 26 44.52 100.08 47.95
N LEU A 27 43.26 99.63 47.98
CA LEU A 27 42.91 98.22 48.22
C LEU A 27 43.52 97.29 47.15
N GLY A 28 43.55 97.75 45.88
CA GLY A 28 44.18 97.02 44.79
C GLY A 28 45.68 96.81 44.98
N ASN A 29 46.36 97.79 45.57
CA ASN A 29 47.80 97.72 45.89
C ASN A 29 48.09 96.86 47.12
N ILE A 30 47.16 96.82 48.09
CA ILE A 30 47.31 96.06 49.33
C ILE A 30 47.02 94.56 49.11
N MET A 31 46.16 94.21 48.15
CA MET A 31 45.64 92.85 47.96
C MET A 31 45.88 92.30 46.54
N PRO A 32 47.12 92.15 46.05
CA PRO A 32 47.42 91.77 44.66
C PRO A 32 46.85 90.40 44.24
N ASP A 33 46.69 90.20 42.92
CA ASP A 33 46.21 88.95 42.27
C ASP A 33 47.01 87.68 42.66
N THR A 34 48.21 87.87 43.18
CA THR A 34 49.06 86.80 43.72
C THR A 34 49.70 87.24 45.03
N TYR A 35 49.64 86.38 46.05
CA TYR A 35 50.32 86.55 47.34
C TYR A 35 51.85 86.31 47.23
N ARG A 36 52.49 86.94 46.24
CA ARG A 36 53.94 86.89 46.08
C ARG A 36 54.57 87.93 47.02
N GLY A 37 54.71 87.59 48.30
CA GLY A 37 55.53 88.41 49.22
C GLY A 37 55.15 88.49 50.71
N ARG A 38 54.13 87.79 51.21
CA ARG A 38 53.85 87.73 52.67
C ARG A 38 54.08 86.33 53.25
N PRO A 39 55.25 86.04 53.86
CA PRO A 39 55.57 84.71 54.37
C PRO A 39 54.71 84.27 55.56
N GLU A 40 54.22 85.21 56.38
CA GLU A 40 53.46 84.92 57.60
C GLU A 40 52.04 84.38 57.31
N ALA A 41 51.35 84.95 56.32
CA ALA A 41 50.00 84.49 55.91
C ALA A 41 50.06 83.15 55.16
N ASN A 42 51.10 82.94 54.36
CA ASN A 42 51.36 81.65 53.71
C ASN A 42 51.72 80.56 54.74
N MET A 43 52.41 80.89 55.84
CA MET A 43 52.73 79.92 56.89
C MET A 43 51.49 79.37 57.61
N VAL A 44 50.55 80.25 57.98
CA VAL A 44 49.33 79.83 58.70
C VAL A 44 48.44 78.98 57.79
N VAL A 45 48.20 79.42 56.56
CA VAL A 45 47.36 78.70 55.60
C VAL A 45 48.02 77.41 55.10
N SER A 46 49.35 77.39 54.91
CA SER A 46 50.08 76.17 54.58
C SER A 46 50.12 75.17 55.74
N ALA A 47 50.09 75.63 57.00
CA ALA A 47 50.03 74.75 58.16
C ALA A 47 48.66 74.09 58.29
N ASP A 48 47.58 74.85 58.12
CA ASP A 48 46.20 74.33 58.18
C ASP A 48 45.91 73.37 57.02
N ILE A 49 46.28 73.73 55.79
CA ILE A 49 46.17 72.84 54.62
C ILE A 49 47.09 71.61 54.78
N GLY A 50 48.28 71.80 55.35
CA GLY A 50 49.24 70.73 55.63
C GLY A 50 48.68 69.69 56.61
N GLN A 51 48.02 70.12 57.68
CA GLN A 51 47.37 69.22 58.65
C GLN A 51 46.23 68.41 58.00
N VAL A 52 45.40 69.04 57.18
CA VAL A 52 44.27 68.37 56.51
C VAL A 52 44.74 67.42 55.41
N LEU A 53 45.80 67.77 54.67
CA LEU A 53 46.47 66.86 53.72
C LEU A 53 47.07 65.64 54.43
N GLU A 54 47.66 65.83 55.60
CA GLU A 54 48.23 64.73 56.37
C GLU A 54 47.14 63.80 56.93
N GLN A 55 46.01 64.36 57.36
CA GLN A 55 44.81 63.59 57.74
C GLN A 55 44.25 62.77 56.56
N GLN A 56 44.17 63.34 55.35
CA GLN A 56 43.77 62.58 54.15
C GLN A 56 44.77 61.47 53.82
N LYS A 57 46.08 61.75 53.90
CA LYS A 57 47.11 60.74 53.63
C LYS A 57 47.04 59.57 54.61
N ARG A 58 46.72 59.83 55.89
CA ARG A 58 46.46 58.80 56.90
C ARG A 58 45.20 57.98 56.57
N ALA A 59 44.11 58.63 56.14
CA ALA A 59 42.89 57.93 55.71
C ALA A 59 43.12 57.06 54.45
N GLU A 60 43.91 57.52 53.48
CA GLU A 60 44.32 56.73 52.31
C GLU A 60 45.16 55.51 52.69
N GLN A 61 46.08 55.67 53.63
CA GLN A 61 46.89 54.57 54.16
C GLN A 61 46.01 53.55 54.91
N ASN A 62 45.04 54.03 55.70
CA ASN A 62 44.09 53.17 56.39
C ASN A 62 43.23 52.34 55.42
N LEU A 63 42.78 52.94 54.31
CA LEU A 63 42.03 52.24 53.27
C LEU A 63 42.90 51.21 52.54
N LYS A 64 44.15 51.56 52.20
CA LYS A 64 45.12 50.63 51.60
C LYS A 64 45.41 49.44 52.53
N ALA A 65 45.59 49.70 53.82
CA ALA A 65 45.77 48.65 54.83
C ALA A 65 44.53 47.77 54.98
N ALA A 66 43.32 48.36 55.01
CA ALA A 66 42.07 47.60 55.09
C ALA A 66 41.84 46.69 53.87
N ARG A 67 42.26 47.12 52.67
CA ARG A 67 42.24 46.31 51.43
C ARG A 67 43.26 45.17 51.41
N GLN A 68 44.43 45.36 52.03
CA GLN A 68 45.48 44.35 52.06
C GLN A 68 45.23 43.26 53.12
N PHE A 69 44.53 43.59 54.21
CA PHE A 69 44.31 42.68 55.33
C PHE A 69 42.95 41.94 55.32
N GLU A 70 42.20 41.95 54.20
CA GLU A 70 40.88 41.32 54.06
C GLU A 70 39.97 41.50 55.30
N ARG A 71 39.88 42.73 55.82
CA ARG A 71 38.96 43.00 56.93
C ARG A 71 37.52 42.77 56.48
N GLU A 72 36.69 42.26 57.40
CA GLU A 72 35.25 42.06 57.23
C GLU A 72 34.61 43.26 56.50
N ALA A 73 33.58 42.99 55.68
CA ALA A 73 32.95 43.99 54.81
C ALA A 73 32.58 45.32 55.51
N GLY A 74 32.31 45.30 56.82
CA GLY A 74 32.11 46.50 57.65
C GLY A 74 33.34 47.40 57.77
N GLY A 75 34.53 46.85 58.03
CA GLY A 75 35.76 47.62 58.20
C GLY A 75 36.29 48.23 56.89
N LEU A 76 35.98 47.61 55.75
CA LEU A 76 36.27 48.20 54.43
C LEU A 76 35.34 49.38 54.13
N SER A 77 34.05 49.25 54.47
CA SER A 77 33.05 50.30 54.32
C SER A 77 33.40 51.52 55.19
N ASP A 78 33.76 51.31 56.45
CA ASP A 78 34.13 52.39 57.37
C ASP A 78 35.38 53.15 56.89
N ALA A 79 36.43 52.45 56.45
CA ALA A 79 37.62 53.08 55.89
C ALA A 79 37.33 53.87 54.60
N THR A 80 36.38 53.41 53.78
CA THR A 80 35.93 54.18 52.60
C THR A 80 35.14 55.43 52.99
N HIS A 81 34.30 55.35 54.02
CA HIS A 81 33.55 56.51 54.53
C HIS A 81 34.46 57.55 55.19
N GLU A 82 35.49 57.12 55.94
CA GLU A 82 36.50 58.00 56.53
C GLU A 82 37.28 58.77 55.46
N LEU A 83 37.73 58.08 54.40
CA LEU A 83 38.41 58.72 53.27
C LEU A 83 37.51 59.73 52.54
N HIS A 84 36.25 59.38 52.32
CA HIS A 84 35.29 60.31 51.72
C HIS A 84 35.05 61.54 52.62
N ARG A 85 35.03 61.37 53.94
CA ARG A 85 34.88 62.46 54.91
C ARG A 85 36.12 63.37 54.89
N SER A 86 37.32 62.82 54.96
CA SER A 86 38.57 63.59 54.93
C SER A 86 38.77 64.31 53.59
N GLN A 87 38.37 63.68 52.48
CA GLN A 87 38.45 64.30 51.15
C GLN A 87 37.45 65.45 51.02
N LYS A 88 36.25 65.32 51.59
CA LYS A 88 35.27 66.41 51.65
C LYS A 88 35.77 67.56 52.51
N GLU A 89 36.45 67.26 53.63
CA GLU A 89 37.05 68.26 54.50
C GLU A 89 38.21 68.98 53.84
N LEU A 90 39.09 68.28 53.12
CA LEU A 90 40.15 68.90 52.30
C LEU A 90 39.55 69.84 51.25
N ASN A 91 38.58 69.37 50.47
CA ASN A 91 37.95 70.20 49.43
C ASN A 91 37.31 71.45 50.04
N ARG A 92 36.60 71.31 51.16
CA ARG A 92 36.03 72.45 51.88
C ARG A 92 37.12 73.44 52.32
N THR A 93 38.22 72.97 52.90
CA THR A 93 39.32 73.85 53.35
C THR A 93 40.06 74.54 52.20
N LEU A 94 40.11 73.91 51.02
CA LEU A 94 40.68 74.52 49.82
C LEU A 94 39.71 75.53 49.18
N GLU A 95 38.41 75.24 49.16
CA GLU A 95 37.36 76.11 48.62
C GLU A 95 37.06 77.33 49.50
N GLU A 96 37.06 77.15 50.83
CA GLU A 96 36.79 78.21 51.81
C GLU A 96 38.04 79.05 52.14
N ASN A 97 39.18 78.75 51.52
CA ASN A 97 40.42 79.49 51.77
C ASN A 97 40.31 80.93 51.23
N PRO A 98 40.30 81.96 52.11
CA PRO A 98 40.21 83.36 51.69
C PRO A 98 41.45 83.84 50.91
N LEU A 99 42.52 83.04 50.87
CA LEU A 99 43.75 83.29 50.11
C LEU A 99 43.89 82.38 48.87
N SER A 100 42.82 81.70 48.45
CA SER A 100 42.84 80.93 47.21
C SER A 100 43.13 81.86 46.00
N PRO A 101 44.00 81.47 45.06
CA PRO A 101 44.33 82.30 43.90
C PRO A 101 43.08 82.65 43.07
N ASP A 102 42.11 81.73 42.98
CA ASP A 102 40.86 81.95 42.25
C ASP A 102 39.94 82.96 42.97
N TYR A 103 39.92 82.91 44.31
CA TYR A 103 39.16 83.87 45.12
C TYR A 103 39.79 85.26 45.04
N LEU A 104 41.11 85.37 45.14
CA LEU A 104 41.84 86.64 45.00
C LEU A 104 41.67 87.24 43.60
N ALA A 105 41.80 86.42 42.55
CA ALA A 105 41.54 86.85 41.18
C ALA A 105 40.09 87.27 40.94
N LYS A 106 39.12 86.68 41.66
CA LYS A 106 37.74 87.15 41.65
C LYS A 106 37.60 88.49 42.38
N VAL A 107 38.11 88.63 43.59
CA VAL A 107 38.06 89.87 44.38
C VAL A 107 38.68 91.02 43.63
N GLN A 108 39.80 90.78 42.93
CA GLN A 108 40.44 91.80 42.10
C GLN A 108 39.63 92.18 40.86
N ARG A 109 39.01 91.22 40.17
CA ARG A 109 38.06 91.52 39.08
C ARG A 109 36.86 92.32 39.57
N ASP A 110 36.28 91.94 40.70
CA ASP A 110 35.13 92.62 41.31
C ASP A 110 35.52 94.05 41.74
N ARG A 111 36.68 94.21 42.38
CA ARG A 111 37.24 95.53 42.76
C ARG A 111 37.49 96.40 41.54
N GLN A 112 38.14 95.87 40.51
CA GLN A 112 38.39 96.59 39.26
C GLN A 112 37.06 97.01 38.63
N PHE A 113 36.08 96.12 38.54
CA PHE A 113 34.75 96.45 38.01
C PHE A 113 34.11 97.61 38.78
N VAL A 114 34.07 97.53 40.11
CA VAL A 114 33.51 98.61 40.95
C VAL A 114 34.29 99.93 40.77
N ALA A 115 35.62 99.88 40.69
CA ALA A 115 36.45 101.06 40.46
C ALA A 115 36.17 101.71 39.10
N HIS A 116 35.99 100.92 38.02
CA HIS A 116 35.61 101.45 36.71
C HIS A 116 34.22 102.09 36.76
N VAL A 117 33.22 101.41 37.35
CA VAL A 117 31.86 101.95 37.47
C VAL A 117 31.82 103.26 38.28
N ILE A 118 32.60 103.35 39.35
CA ILE A 118 32.69 104.58 40.17
C ILE A 118 33.43 105.69 39.42
N THR A 119 34.47 105.36 38.64
CA THR A 119 35.22 106.34 37.85
C THR A 119 34.38 106.90 36.71
N ASP A 120 33.64 106.03 36.00
CA ASP A 120 32.70 106.43 34.94
C ASP A 120 31.56 107.29 35.50
N LEU A 121 31.04 106.93 36.68
CA LEU A 121 30.03 107.71 37.41
C LEU A 121 30.57 109.08 37.83
N LEU A 122 31.81 109.15 38.34
CA LEU A 122 32.47 110.40 38.69
C LEU A 122 32.62 111.33 37.49
N ALA A 123 33.10 110.79 36.36
CA ALA A 123 33.25 111.55 35.13
C ALA A 123 31.89 112.07 34.64
N GLU A 124 30.86 111.22 34.63
CA GLU A 124 29.50 111.62 34.22
C GLU A 124 28.90 112.69 35.16
N LEU A 125 29.09 112.55 36.47
CA LEU A 125 28.61 113.53 37.46
C LEU A 125 29.34 114.88 37.34
N GLN A 126 30.64 114.87 37.09
CA GLN A 126 31.45 116.09 36.90
C GLN A 126 31.14 116.81 35.60
N GLU A 127 30.90 116.08 34.50
CA GLU A 127 30.64 116.67 33.18
C GLU A 127 29.17 117.07 32.97
N ARG A 128 28.23 116.23 33.40
CA ARG A 128 26.81 116.30 32.98
C ARG A 128 25.84 116.37 34.16
N GLY A 129 26.29 116.06 35.38
CA GLY A 129 25.44 116.02 36.57
C GLY A 129 24.42 114.87 36.59
N THR A 130 24.64 113.83 35.78
CA THR A 130 23.77 112.65 35.65
C THR A 130 24.45 111.36 36.12
N PHE A 131 23.69 110.29 36.30
CA PHE A 131 24.16 108.98 36.82
C PHE A 131 23.69 107.79 35.96
N HIS A 132 23.50 108.01 34.66
CA HIS A 132 22.96 107.01 33.75
C HIS A 132 23.91 105.82 33.54
N SER A 133 25.23 106.05 33.57
CA SER A 133 26.27 105.02 33.53
C SER A 133 26.07 103.95 34.61
N LEU A 134 25.79 104.36 35.85
CA LEU A 134 25.53 103.46 36.96
C LEU A 134 24.24 102.65 36.75
N LEU A 135 23.16 103.28 36.27
CA LEU A 135 21.91 102.58 35.98
C LEU A 135 22.09 101.51 34.91
N LEU A 136 22.77 101.84 33.81
CA LEU A 136 23.08 100.90 32.73
C LEU A 136 23.96 99.75 33.21
N ALA A 137 25.00 100.03 34.01
CA ALA A 137 25.87 99.00 34.57
C ALA A 137 25.10 98.03 35.49
N VAL A 138 24.20 98.55 36.33
CA VAL A 138 23.35 97.73 37.22
C VAL A 138 22.34 96.90 36.44
N GLU A 139 21.71 97.46 35.41
CA GLU A 139 20.77 96.73 34.54
C GLU A 139 21.48 95.61 33.76
N GLU A 140 22.67 95.88 33.23
CA GLU A 140 23.48 94.90 32.53
C GLU A 140 23.94 93.76 33.46
N GLU A 141 24.33 94.06 34.70
CA GLU A 141 24.65 93.02 35.70
C GLU A 141 23.42 92.21 36.12
N LYS A 142 22.25 92.85 36.28
CA LYS A 142 21.00 92.12 36.52
C LYS A 142 20.67 91.18 35.36
N ARG A 143 20.86 91.62 34.12
CA ARG A 143 20.66 90.81 32.91
C ARG A 143 21.65 89.66 32.83
N ARG A 144 22.94 89.89 33.11
CA ARG A 144 23.97 88.85 33.18
C ARG A 144 23.63 87.80 34.22
N LYS A 145 23.23 88.22 35.43
CA LYS A 145 22.80 87.31 36.49
C LYS A 145 21.58 86.47 36.10
N ALA A 146 20.57 87.09 35.49
CA ALA A 146 19.39 86.38 35.00
C ALA A 146 19.76 85.33 33.94
N ASN A 147 20.61 85.69 32.96
CA ASN A 147 21.08 84.75 31.95
C ASN A 147 21.85 83.57 32.55
N LEU A 148 22.70 83.82 33.56
CA LEU A 148 23.43 82.76 34.25
C LEU A 148 22.48 81.79 34.96
N LEU A 149 21.46 82.30 35.66
CA LEU A 149 20.44 81.46 36.30
C LEU A 149 19.68 80.62 35.27
N ASP A 150 19.31 81.22 34.13
CA ASP A 150 18.65 80.54 33.02
C ASP A 150 19.51 79.40 32.45
N ILE A 151 20.81 79.64 32.26
CA ILE A 151 21.76 78.63 31.79
C ILE A 151 21.86 77.48 32.79
N ILE A 152 21.93 77.79 34.09
CA ILE A 152 22.00 76.77 35.16
C ILE A 152 20.74 75.90 35.16
N ILE A 153 19.54 76.50 35.09
CA ILE A 153 18.27 75.75 35.05
C ILE A 153 18.22 74.83 33.82
N ARG A 154 18.61 75.34 32.64
CA ARG A 154 18.62 74.53 31.40
C ARG A 154 19.65 73.40 31.44
N GLU A 155 20.82 73.63 32.04
CA GLU A 155 21.83 72.58 32.26
C GLU A 155 21.28 71.49 33.19
N GLU A 156 20.68 71.88 34.32
CA GLU A 156 20.12 70.93 35.27
C GLU A 156 19.00 70.09 34.65
N GLU A 157 18.09 70.73 33.91
CA GLU A 157 17.04 70.04 33.17
C GLU A 157 17.61 69.10 32.10
N GLY A 158 18.59 69.57 31.33
CA GLY A 158 19.32 68.77 30.35
C GLY A 158 19.93 67.54 30.99
N ARG A 159 20.63 67.71 32.12
CA ARG A 159 21.27 66.64 32.88
C ARG A 159 20.25 65.65 33.44
N ARG A 160 19.09 66.12 33.91
CA ARG A 160 17.97 65.24 34.33
C ARG A 160 17.41 64.44 33.15
N ARG A 161 17.19 65.06 31.99
CA ARG A 161 16.75 64.37 30.77
C ARG A 161 17.75 63.33 30.30
N THR A 162 19.05 63.66 30.27
CA THR A 162 20.10 62.71 29.90
C THR A 162 20.13 61.51 30.84
N LYS A 163 20.03 61.72 32.16
CA LYS A 163 19.93 60.63 33.13
C LYS A 163 18.68 59.77 32.93
N ALA A 164 17.52 60.38 32.63
CA ALA A 164 16.29 59.65 32.35
C ALA A 164 16.40 58.80 31.07
N LEU A 165 16.94 59.36 29.99
CA LEU A 165 17.16 58.65 28.73
C LEU A 165 18.18 57.52 28.88
N GLN A 166 19.25 57.72 29.66
CA GLN A 166 20.20 56.65 29.98
C GLN A 166 19.55 55.48 30.72
N ARG A 167 18.65 55.76 31.68
CA ARG A 167 17.88 54.71 32.37
C ARG A 167 16.97 53.96 31.40
N GLN A 168 16.19 54.69 30.60
CA GLN A 168 15.32 54.08 29.59
C GLN A 168 16.08 53.21 28.60
N LEU A 169 17.26 53.64 28.14
CA LEU A 169 18.12 52.83 27.27
C LEU A 169 18.60 51.55 27.96
N LEU A 170 18.97 51.61 29.24
CA LEU A 170 19.34 50.42 30.00
C LEU A 170 18.17 49.47 30.20
N ASP A 171 16.98 49.99 30.49
CA ASP A 171 15.77 49.18 30.68
C ASP A 171 15.37 48.49 29.38
N ILE A 172 15.36 49.21 28.25
CA ILE A 172 15.11 48.63 26.91
C ILE A 172 16.15 47.56 26.57
N ARG A 173 17.43 47.78 26.88
CA ARG A 173 18.47 46.76 26.64
C ARG A 173 18.24 45.50 27.47
N LYS A 174 17.88 45.64 28.75
CA LYS A 174 17.54 44.51 29.62
C LYS A 174 16.31 43.76 29.12
N GLU A 175 15.24 44.48 28.79
CA GLU A 175 14.02 43.88 28.26
C GLU A 175 14.28 43.09 26.97
N LYS A 176 15.01 43.69 26.01
CA LYS A 176 15.40 42.99 24.78
C LYS A 176 16.27 41.77 25.04
N SER A 177 17.20 41.83 25.99
CA SER A 177 18.03 40.67 26.34
C SER A 177 17.20 39.52 26.92
N LEU A 178 16.21 39.82 27.77
CA LEU A 178 15.27 38.83 28.29
C LEU A 178 14.37 38.25 27.21
N GLU A 179 13.89 39.08 26.28
CA GLU A 179 13.06 38.62 25.17
C GLU A 179 13.86 37.70 24.21
N LEU A 180 15.13 38.04 23.95
CA LEU A 180 16.02 37.17 23.18
C LEU A 180 16.23 35.82 23.88
N GLN A 181 16.51 35.82 25.18
CA GLN A 181 16.65 34.57 25.96
C GLN A 181 15.38 33.72 25.89
N ARG A 182 14.19 34.31 26.07
CA ARG A 182 12.91 33.58 25.94
C ARG A 182 12.72 32.98 24.54
N ARG A 183 13.12 33.71 23.49
CA ARG A 183 13.05 33.20 22.11
C ARG A 183 14.08 32.09 21.85
N GLU A 184 15.27 32.18 22.43
CA GLU A 184 16.30 31.15 22.37
C GLU A 184 15.83 29.87 23.07
N GLU A 185 15.24 29.97 24.26
CA GLU A 185 14.63 28.85 24.99
C GLU A 185 13.50 28.20 24.19
N MET A 186 12.59 28.99 23.62
CA MET A 186 11.52 28.48 22.75
C MET A 186 12.10 27.77 21.52
N THR A 187 13.15 28.34 20.92
CA THR A 187 13.83 27.75 19.76
C THR A 187 14.47 26.41 20.13
N ALA A 188 15.10 26.30 21.30
CA ALA A 188 15.65 25.04 21.81
C ALA A 188 14.54 24.00 22.04
N HIS A 189 13.45 24.39 22.71
CA HIS A 189 12.31 23.50 22.95
C HIS A 189 11.70 22.96 21.66
N LEU A 190 11.49 23.82 20.66
CA LEU A 190 10.95 23.42 19.36
C LEU A 190 11.91 22.51 18.59
N LYS A 191 13.24 22.70 18.72
CA LYS A 191 14.24 21.80 18.13
C LYS A 191 14.20 20.42 18.77
N ASP A 192 14.05 20.36 20.09
CA ASP A 192 13.97 19.09 20.83
C ASP A 192 12.69 18.33 20.46
N GLN A 193 11.53 19.01 20.41
CA GLN A 193 10.28 18.43 19.93
C GLN A 193 10.40 17.90 18.49
N LEU A 194 11.06 18.66 17.61
CA LEU A 194 11.27 18.22 16.22
C LEU A 194 12.16 16.98 16.15
N GLN A 195 13.23 16.91 16.94
CA GLN A 195 14.11 15.74 17.03
C GLN A 195 13.36 14.52 17.57
N GLU A 196 12.57 14.70 18.64
CA GLU A 196 11.75 13.64 19.23
C GLU A 196 10.72 13.11 18.22
N MET A 197 10.01 14.00 17.52
CA MET A 197 9.05 13.62 16.48
C MET A 197 9.73 12.88 15.33
N LYS A 198 10.90 13.34 14.87
CA LYS A 198 11.68 12.65 13.83
C LYS A 198 12.08 11.24 14.27
N ALA A 199 12.51 11.07 15.52
CA ALA A 199 12.87 9.77 16.07
C ALA A 199 11.65 8.85 16.18
N LYS A 200 10.53 9.33 16.73
CA LYS A 200 9.27 8.58 16.84
C LYS A 200 8.76 8.14 15.47
N THR A 201 8.60 9.07 14.53
CA THR A 201 8.15 8.75 13.16
C THR A 201 9.12 7.82 12.44
N GLY A 202 10.43 7.94 12.72
CA GLY A 202 11.43 7.01 12.18
C GLY A 202 11.25 5.57 12.68
N LEU A 203 10.97 5.39 13.98
CA LEU A 203 10.70 4.09 14.58
C LEU A 203 9.35 3.52 14.11
N GLU A 204 8.30 4.33 14.12
CA GLU A 204 6.97 3.94 13.62
C GLU A 204 7.03 3.48 12.16
N ARG A 205 7.76 4.21 11.31
CA ARG A 205 7.95 3.83 9.90
C ARG A 205 8.63 2.46 9.78
N LYS A 206 9.67 2.18 10.58
CA LYS A 206 10.35 0.89 10.58
C LYS A 206 9.41 -0.23 11.05
N TYR A 207 8.65 0.03 12.11
CA TYR A 207 7.68 -0.92 12.65
C TYR A 207 6.58 -1.25 11.65
N VAL A 208 5.93 -0.23 11.08
CA VAL A 208 4.87 -0.40 10.08
C VAL A 208 5.40 -1.14 8.85
N LYS A 209 6.60 -0.78 8.37
CA LYS A 209 7.25 -1.48 7.26
C LYS A 209 7.48 -2.95 7.57
N SER A 210 8.11 -3.27 8.71
CA SER A 210 8.39 -4.64 9.11
C SER A 210 7.10 -5.46 9.33
N SER A 211 6.06 -4.86 9.88
CA SER A 211 4.75 -5.49 10.08
C SER A 211 4.07 -5.81 8.74
N ALA A 212 4.06 -4.84 7.81
CA ALA A 212 3.52 -5.04 6.48
C ALA A 212 4.30 -6.11 5.68
N GLU A 213 5.64 -6.07 5.72
CA GLU A 213 6.49 -7.09 5.10
C GLU A 213 6.23 -8.49 5.68
N LEU A 214 6.05 -8.60 7.00
CA LEU A 214 5.74 -9.87 7.64
C LEU A 214 4.36 -10.40 7.23
N LEU A 215 3.34 -9.54 7.18
CA LEU A 215 1.99 -9.92 6.72
C LEU A 215 2.01 -10.41 5.27
N VAL A 216 2.70 -9.69 4.39
CA VAL A 216 2.87 -10.12 2.99
C VAL A 216 3.61 -11.45 2.91
N TYR A 217 4.70 -11.60 3.66
CA TYR A 217 5.47 -12.85 3.68
C TYR A 217 4.64 -14.03 4.18
N GLN A 218 3.88 -13.86 5.27
CA GLN A 218 2.98 -14.88 5.79
C GLN A 218 1.91 -15.26 4.77
N GLY A 219 1.25 -14.28 4.15
CA GLY A 219 0.25 -14.51 3.11
C GLY A 219 0.83 -15.23 1.88
N GLN A 220 2.04 -14.84 1.45
CA GLN A 220 2.74 -15.54 0.38
C GLN A 220 3.06 -16.99 0.75
N LYS A 221 3.49 -17.26 1.99
CA LYS A 221 3.77 -18.63 2.45
C LYS A 221 2.53 -19.50 2.53
N THR A 222 1.41 -18.97 3.03
CA THR A 222 0.15 -19.73 3.08
C THR A 222 -0.38 -20.01 1.67
N ASN A 223 -0.33 -19.02 0.78
CA ASN A 223 -0.81 -19.19 -0.59
C ASN A 223 0.07 -20.18 -1.36
N THR A 224 1.39 -20.04 -1.29
CA THR A 224 2.31 -21.00 -1.97
C THR A 224 2.19 -22.42 -1.43
N HIS A 225 1.83 -22.60 -0.15
CA HIS A 225 1.53 -23.92 0.39
C HIS A 225 0.22 -24.48 -0.16
N ALA A 226 -0.85 -23.68 -0.18
CA ALA A 226 -2.15 -24.07 -0.72
C ALA A 226 -2.07 -24.37 -2.23
N GLU A 227 -1.33 -23.55 -2.99
CA GLU A 227 -1.05 -23.77 -4.42
C GLU A 227 -0.37 -25.12 -4.64
N LYS A 228 0.68 -25.44 -3.87
CA LYS A 228 1.35 -26.74 -3.96
C LYS A 228 0.43 -27.91 -3.64
N GLN A 229 -0.43 -27.79 -2.62
CA GLN A 229 -1.41 -28.83 -2.31
C GLN A 229 -2.37 -29.08 -3.47
N LEU A 230 -2.87 -28.00 -4.10
CA LEU A 230 -3.73 -28.11 -5.28
C LEU A 230 -2.97 -28.68 -6.49
N GLU A 231 -1.71 -28.30 -6.69
CA GLU A 231 -0.86 -28.86 -7.75
C GLU A 231 -0.65 -30.38 -7.56
N ASP A 232 -0.40 -30.82 -6.33
CA ASP A 232 -0.25 -32.24 -5.99
C ASP A 232 -1.57 -33.00 -6.20
N GLU A 233 -2.71 -32.42 -5.81
CA GLU A 233 -4.04 -32.99 -6.08
C GLU A 233 -4.35 -33.10 -7.58
N ILE A 234 -4.02 -32.07 -8.36
CA ILE A 234 -4.18 -32.09 -9.82
C ILE A 234 -3.35 -33.23 -10.42
N ARG A 235 -2.09 -33.39 -10.01
CA ARG A 235 -1.22 -34.48 -10.49
C ARG A 235 -1.80 -35.84 -10.15
N LEU A 236 -2.25 -36.05 -8.91
CA LEU A 236 -2.86 -37.31 -8.49
C LEU A 236 -4.12 -37.65 -9.29
N LEU A 237 -4.96 -36.64 -9.55
CA LEU A 237 -6.16 -36.82 -10.37
C LEU A 237 -5.83 -37.11 -11.84
N GLN A 238 -4.77 -36.50 -12.38
CA GLN A 238 -4.28 -36.80 -13.72
C GLN A 238 -3.80 -38.25 -13.83
N GLU A 239 -2.99 -38.73 -12.87
CA GLU A 239 -2.52 -40.11 -12.81
C GLU A 239 -3.69 -41.10 -12.77
N ARG A 240 -4.66 -40.88 -11.87
CA ARG A 240 -5.87 -41.74 -11.78
C ARG A 240 -6.68 -41.74 -13.06
N LEU A 241 -6.80 -40.58 -13.71
CA LEU A 241 -7.55 -40.45 -14.95
C LEU A 241 -6.85 -41.17 -16.11
N GLU A 242 -5.52 -41.17 -16.16
CA GLU A 242 -4.74 -41.96 -17.11
C GLU A 242 -4.87 -43.46 -16.85
N GLU A 243 -4.85 -43.89 -15.59
CA GLU A 243 -5.11 -45.28 -15.19
C GLU A 243 -6.49 -45.75 -15.63
N GLU A 244 -7.55 -44.99 -15.33
CA GLU A 244 -8.93 -45.29 -15.74
C GLU A 244 -9.05 -45.35 -17.27
N ARG A 245 -8.43 -44.41 -18.00
CA ARG A 245 -8.41 -44.44 -19.47
C ARG A 245 -7.74 -45.71 -19.99
N ARG A 246 -6.64 -46.14 -19.37
CA ARG A 246 -5.93 -47.36 -19.77
C ARG A 246 -6.78 -48.60 -19.51
N VAL A 247 -7.36 -48.72 -18.31
CA VAL A 247 -8.24 -49.85 -17.95
C VAL A 247 -9.46 -49.90 -18.87
N HIS A 248 -10.09 -48.76 -19.15
CA HIS A 248 -11.19 -48.70 -20.10
C HIS A 248 -10.75 -49.16 -21.49
N MET A 249 -9.59 -48.72 -21.98
CA MET A 249 -9.10 -49.14 -23.30
C MET A 249 -8.87 -50.66 -23.35
N GLU A 250 -8.23 -51.24 -22.32
CA GLU A 250 -8.02 -52.69 -22.21
C GLU A 250 -9.35 -53.46 -22.16
N MET A 251 -10.33 -52.99 -21.38
CA MET A 251 -11.68 -53.57 -21.32
C MET A 251 -12.40 -53.50 -22.67
N GLU A 252 -12.34 -52.36 -23.34
CA GLU A 252 -12.97 -52.18 -24.64
C GLU A 252 -12.34 -53.10 -25.70
N THR A 253 -11.01 -53.25 -25.69
CA THR A 253 -10.32 -54.21 -26.58
C THR A 253 -10.76 -55.64 -26.31
N PHE A 254 -10.81 -56.06 -25.04
CA PHE A 254 -11.27 -57.39 -24.64
C PHE A 254 -12.71 -57.67 -25.09
N LEU A 255 -13.63 -56.71 -24.90
CA LEU A 255 -15.02 -56.87 -25.31
C LEU A 255 -15.16 -56.94 -26.84
N LYS A 256 -14.39 -56.15 -27.59
CA LYS A 256 -14.36 -56.22 -29.06
C LYS A 256 -13.81 -57.55 -29.56
N GLU A 257 -12.75 -58.06 -28.95
CA GLU A 257 -12.20 -59.40 -29.24
C GLU A 257 -13.22 -60.51 -28.94
N HIS A 258 -13.95 -60.41 -27.83
CA HIS A 258 -14.99 -61.39 -27.51
C HIS A 258 -16.16 -61.32 -28.49
N GLN A 259 -16.60 -60.10 -28.85
CA GLN A 259 -17.67 -59.88 -29.82
C GLN A 259 -17.30 -60.44 -31.20
N THR A 260 -16.06 -60.20 -31.66
CA THR A 260 -15.57 -60.74 -32.94
C THR A 260 -15.50 -62.27 -32.91
N SER A 261 -14.96 -62.88 -31.84
CA SER A 261 -14.96 -64.34 -31.68
C SER A 261 -16.36 -64.96 -31.66
N LEU A 262 -17.34 -64.31 -31.02
CA LEU A 262 -18.74 -64.75 -31.06
C LEU A 262 -19.34 -64.59 -32.45
N GLY A 263 -19.02 -63.50 -33.15
CA GLY A 263 -19.41 -63.26 -34.54
C GLY A 263 -18.91 -64.38 -35.47
N GLU A 264 -17.62 -64.73 -35.40
CA GLU A 264 -17.03 -65.82 -36.17
C GLU A 264 -17.70 -67.18 -35.88
N LYS A 265 -17.95 -67.49 -34.60
CA LYS A 265 -18.67 -68.72 -34.22
C LYS A 265 -20.08 -68.74 -34.80
N LEU A 266 -20.77 -67.60 -34.77
CA LEU A 266 -22.12 -67.47 -35.32
C LEU A 266 -22.11 -67.69 -36.83
N GLU A 267 -21.16 -67.10 -37.56
CA GLU A 267 -20.97 -67.36 -39.00
C GLU A 267 -20.76 -68.85 -39.29
N VAL A 268 -19.87 -69.53 -38.57
CA VAL A 268 -19.65 -70.98 -38.73
C VAL A 268 -20.93 -71.79 -38.50
N TRP A 269 -21.73 -71.43 -37.49
CA TRP A 269 -23.01 -72.11 -37.22
C TRP A 269 -24.06 -71.80 -38.28
N MET A 270 -24.11 -70.57 -38.80
CA MET A 270 -25.00 -70.22 -39.91
C MET A 270 -24.63 -70.99 -41.17
N GLU A 271 -23.35 -71.02 -41.56
CA GLU A 271 -22.90 -71.79 -42.72
C GLU A 271 -23.17 -73.28 -42.59
N ARG A 272 -23.02 -73.83 -41.37
CA ARG A 272 -23.35 -75.24 -41.11
C ARG A 272 -24.85 -75.47 -41.25
N TYR A 273 -25.67 -74.61 -40.66
CA TYR A 273 -27.12 -74.70 -40.75
C TYR A 273 -27.59 -74.62 -42.20
N GLU A 274 -27.05 -73.69 -42.99
CA GLU A 274 -27.33 -73.55 -44.41
C GLU A 274 -26.97 -74.82 -45.17
N ARG A 275 -25.77 -75.38 -44.96
CA ARG A 275 -25.35 -76.66 -45.56
C ARG A 275 -26.26 -77.81 -45.17
N ASP A 276 -26.55 -77.99 -43.88
CA ASP A 276 -27.43 -79.05 -43.40
C ASP A 276 -28.86 -78.89 -43.99
N MET A 277 -29.35 -77.66 -44.13
CA MET A 277 -30.63 -77.36 -44.78
C MET A 277 -30.62 -77.67 -46.27
N GLU A 278 -29.55 -77.33 -46.99
CA GLU A 278 -29.35 -77.68 -48.40
C GLU A 278 -29.29 -79.19 -48.59
N ASP A 279 -28.52 -79.91 -47.78
CA ASP A 279 -28.42 -81.37 -47.78
C ASP A 279 -29.78 -82.02 -47.55
N LYS A 280 -30.54 -81.55 -46.55
CA LYS A 280 -31.90 -82.06 -46.28
C LYS A 280 -32.88 -81.73 -47.41
N GLN A 281 -32.75 -80.57 -48.04
CA GLN A 281 -33.55 -80.20 -49.20
C GLN A 281 -33.21 -81.09 -50.41
N GLN A 282 -31.93 -81.42 -50.62
CA GLN A 282 -31.48 -82.36 -51.65
C GLN A 282 -31.99 -83.78 -51.38
N GLU A 283 -31.89 -84.28 -50.14
CA GLU A 283 -32.47 -85.56 -49.72
C GLU A 283 -33.98 -85.60 -50.02
N LEU A 284 -34.73 -84.57 -49.59
CA LEU A 284 -36.17 -84.47 -49.86
C LEU A 284 -36.48 -84.48 -51.36
N ASN A 285 -35.71 -83.76 -52.17
CA ASN A 285 -35.87 -83.74 -53.62
C ASN A 285 -35.59 -85.13 -54.23
N SER A 286 -34.53 -85.81 -53.78
CA SER A 286 -34.20 -87.17 -54.23
C SER A 286 -35.30 -88.18 -53.88
N LEU A 287 -35.86 -88.11 -52.66
CA LEU A 287 -36.96 -88.97 -52.21
C LEU A 287 -38.25 -88.68 -52.98
N ARG A 288 -38.54 -87.40 -53.28
CA ARG A 288 -39.66 -87.02 -54.14
C ARG A 288 -39.50 -87.58 -55.54
N ASN A 289 -38.31 -87.48 -56.14
CA ASN A 289 -38.01 -88.05 -57.44
C ASN A 289 -38.13 -89.58 -57.43
N ASN A 290 -37.58 -90.26 -56.42
CA ASN A 290 -37.70 -91.70 -56.26
C ASN A 290 -39.16 -92.15 -56.08
N LYS A 291 -39.95 -91.41 -55.28
CA LYS A 291 -41.39 -91.66 -55.14
C LYS A 291 -42.12 -91.50 -56.47
N ALA A 292 -41.80 -90.46 -57.24
CA ALA A 292 -42.39 -90.23 -58.56
C ALA A 292 -42.02 -91.36 -59.54
N ASN A 293 -40.76 -91.80 -59.56
CA ASN A 293 -40.27 -92.91 -60.38
C ASN A 293 -40.91 -94.25 -59.97
N ASN A 294 -41.03 -94.54 -58.67
CA ASN A 294 -41.70 -95.75 -58.21
C ASN A 294 -43.19 -95.73 -58.56
N LEU A 295 -43.84 -94.56 -58.47
CA LEU A 295 -45.23 -94.39 -58.88
C LEU A 295 -45.41 -94.63 -60.38
N SER A 296 -44.52 -94.12 -61.23
CA SER A 296 -44.58 -94.37 -62.68
C SER A 296 -44.34 -95.85 -63.00
N GLN A 297 -43.36 -96.50 -62.36
CA GLN A 297 -43.14 -97.94 -62.50
C GLN A 297 -44.34 -98.77 -62.06
N LEU A 298 -44.99 -98.42 -60.95
CA LEU A 298 -46.22 -99.08 -60.50
C LEU A 298 -47.36 -98.88 -61.49
N GLN A 299 -47.52 -97.68 -62.05
CA GLN A 299 -48.52 -97.41 -63.09
C GLN A 299 -48.25 -98.23 -64.35
N GLU A 300 -46.98 -98.35 -64.77
CA GLU A 300 -46.58 -99.19 -65.90
C GLU A 300 -46.84 -100.68 -65.63
N LEU A 301 -46.49 -101.19 -64.46
CA LEU A 301 -46.77 -102.57 -64.06
C LEU A 301 -48.27 -102.82 -63.99
N ALA A 302 -49.05 -101.93 -63.37
CA ALA A 302 -50.50 -102.04 -63.32
C ALA A 302 -51.12 -102.06 -64.72
N LYS A 303 -50.58 -101.26 -65.66
CA LYS A 303 -50.97 -101.31 -67.08
C LYS A 303 -50.64 -102.67 -67.69
N LYS A 304 -49.40 -103.17 -67.53
CA LYS A 304 -48.99 -104.50 -68.00
C LYS A 304 -49.86 -105.63 -67.43
N TYR A 305 -50.21 -105.56 -66.15
CA TYR A 305 -51.11 -106.52 -65.52
C TYR A 305 -52.51 -106.49 -66.16
N ARG A 306 -53.11 -105.31 -66.33
CA ARG A 306 -54.40 -105.16 -67.02
C ARG A 306 -54.33 -105.72 -68.45
N ASP A 307 -53.29 -105.38 -69.19
CA ASP A 307 -53.10 -105.86 -70.56
C ASP A 307 -52.98 -107.40 -70.58
N SER A 308 -52.24 -108.00 -69.63
CA SER A 308 -52.10 -109.46 -69.52
C SER A 308 -53.39 -110.17 -69.05
N GLU A 309 -54.13 -109.56 -68.12
CA GLU A 309 -55.42 -110.08 -67.64
C GLU A 309 -56.44 -110.05 -68.78
N GLN A 310 -56.45 -108.98 -69.57
CA GLN A 310 -57.27 -108.89 -70.76
C GLN A 310 -56.95 -110.03 -71.75
N VAL A 311 -55.66 -110.29 -72.01
CA VAL A 311 -55.23 -111.43 -72.86
C VAL A 311 -55.67 -112.78 -72.27
N VAL A 312 -55.61 -112.98 -70.95
CA VAL A 312 -56.06 -114.23 -70.30
C VAL A 312 -57.58 -114.39 -70.38
N ILE A 313 -58.34 -113.30 -70.22
CA ILE A 313 -59.79 -113.31 -70.38
C ILE A 313 -60.14 -113.63 -71.83
N GLU A 314 -59.46 -113.02 -72.79
CA GLU A 314 -59.61 -113.29 -74.23
C GLU A 314 -59.31 -114.77 -74.54
N ASP A 315 -58.20 -115.35 -74.04
CA ASP A 315 -57.89 -116.79 -74.21
C ASP A 315 -58.91 -117.71 -73.53
N ARG A 316 -59.44 -117.34 -72.36
CA ARG A 316 -60.53 -118.10 -71.69
C ARG A 316 -61.81 -118.08 -72.52
N LEU A 317 -62.21 -116.92 -73.04
CA LEU A 317 -63.38 -116.80 -73.91
C LEU A 317 -63.20 -117.59 -75.21
N GLU A 318 -62.01 -117.56 -75.81
CA GLU A 318 -61.70 -118.38 -76.99
C GLU A 318 -61.78 -119.89 -76.71
N LYS A 319 -61.24 -120.35 -75.57
CA LYS A 319 -61.30 -121.76 -75.16
C LYS A 319 -62.73 -122.21 -74.85
N GLU A 320 -63.54 -121.36 -74.23
CA GLU A 320 -64.98 -121.64 -74.03
C GLU A 320 -65.73 -121.68 -75.36
N ALA A 321 -65.45 -120.75 -76.28
CA ALA A 321 -66.03 -120.76 -77.62
C ALA A 321 -65.66 -122.05 -78.38
N ARG A 322 -64.40 -122.50 -78.32
CA ARG A 322 -63.98 -123.80 -78.89
C ARG A 322 -64.68 -124.98 -78.22
N ARG A 323 -64.88 -124.96 -76.90
CA ARG A 323 -65.64 -126.02 -76.22
C ARG A 323 -67.09 -126.08 -76.69
N ARG A 324 -67.78 -124.94 -76.79
CA ARG A 324 -69.15 -124.91 -77.34
C ARG A 324 -69.20 -125.43 -78.78
N GLN A 325 -68.22 -125.09 -79.61
CA GLN A 325 -68.13 -125.65 -80.98
C GLN A 325 -67.99 -127.17 -80.96
N LEU A 326 -67.09 -127.71 -80.14
CA LEU A 326 -66.90 -129.17 -80.01
C LEU A 326 -68.15 -129.88 -79.46
N GLU A 327 -68.87 -129.28 -78.52
CA GLU A 327 -70.13 -129.81 -78.00
C GLU A 327 -71.22 -129.85 -79.08
N MET A 328 -71.33 -128.80 -79.90
CA MET A 328 -72.24 -128.77 -81.05
C MET A 328 -71.89 -129.87 -82.05
N GLU A 329 -70.61 -130.03 -82.40
CA GLU A 329 -70.19 -131.11 -83.29
C GLU A 329 -70.42 -132.50 -82.68
N HIS A 330 -70.30 -132.66 -81.36
CA HIS A 330 -70.60 -133.92 -80.67
C HIS A 330 -72.10 -134.25 -80.77
N MET A 331 -72.96 -133.27 -80.55
CA MET A 331 -74.42 -133.41 -80.69
C MET A 331 -74.80 -133.77 -82.13
N GLU A 332 -74.15 -133.18 -83.14
CA GLU A 332 -74.33 -133.55 -84.55
C GLU A 332 -73.91 -135.00 -84.84
N ARG A 333 -72.78 -135.45 -84.26
CA ARG A 333 -72.30 -136.84 -84.39
C ARG A 333 -73.23 -137.84 -83.71
N ASP A 334 -73.80 -137.52 -82.56
CA ASP A 334 -74.77 -138.36 -81.86
C ASP A 334 -76.09 -138.46 -82.63
N ALA A 335 -76.56 -137.35 -83.20
CA ALA A 335 -77.71 -137.35 -84.11
C ALA A 335 -77.46 -138.25 -85.34
N ALA A 336 -76.28 -138.12 -85.97
CA ALA A 336 -75.89 -138.98 -87.09
C ALA A 336 -75.83 -140.46 -86.71
N THR A 337 -75.38 -140.79 -85.50
CA THR A 337 -75.28 -142.18 -85.00
C THR A 337 -76.67 -142.78 -84.70
N LYS A 338 -77.61 -141.99 -84.19
CA LYS A 338 -79.02 -142.39 -84.01
C LYS A 338 -79.71 -142.68 -85.35
N ILE A 339 -79.45 -141.86 -86.37
CA ILE A 339 -79.96 -142.10 -87.73
C ILE A 339 -79.36 -143.38 -88.33
N GLN A 340 -78.03 -143.58 -88.19
CA GLN A 340 -77.37 -144.79 -88.68
C GLN A 340 -77.84 -146.07 -87.98
N SER A 341 -78.15 -146.02 -86.68
CA SER A 341 -78.63 -147.18 -85.92
C SER A 341 -80.10 -147.52 -86.19
N TRP A 342 -80.95 -146.51 -86.43
CA TRP A 342 -82.33 -146.71 -86.88
C TRP A 342 -82.41 -147.37 -88.26
N TRP A 343 -81.59 -146.94 -89.22
CA TRP A 343 -81.54 -147.53 -90.56
C TRP A 343 -81.05 -148.98 -90.55
N ARG A 344 -79.97 -149.27 -89.80
CA ARG A 344 -79.43 -150.63 -89.64
C ARG A 344 -80.42 -151.59 -88.96
N GLY A 345 -81.21 -151.13 -87.99
CA GLY A 345 -82.25 -151.95 -87.34
C GLY A 345 -83.48 -152.23 -88.21
N THR A 346 -83.79 -151.34 -89.15
CA THR A 346 -84.93 -151.50 -90.08
C THR A 346 -84.60 -152.51 -91.19
N LEU A 347 -83.35 -152.56 -91.63
CA LEU A 347 -82.83 -153.56 -92.58
C LEU A 347 -82.89 -155.02 -92.06
N VAL A 348 -82.75 -155.23 -90.74
CA VAL A 348 -82.76 -156.58 -90.13
C VAL A 348 -84.18 -157.14 -89.96
N ARG A 349 -85.20 -156.30 -89.80
CA ARG A 349 -86.59 -156.73 -89.49
C ARG A 349 -87.48 -157.01 -90.70
N ARG A 350 -87.07 -156.66 -91.93
CA ARG A 350 -87.88 -156.83 -93.16
C ARG A 350 -87.38 -157.91 -94.14
N GLY A 351 -86.39 -158.73 -93.77
CA GLY A 351 -86.07 -159.96 -94.51
C GLY A 351 -85.51 -159.81 -95.93
N LEU A 352 -84.85 -158.69 -96.25
CA LEU A 352 -84.19 -158.46 -97.55
C LEU A 352 -82.68 -158.27 -97.35
N GLY A 353 -81.89 -159.34 -97.52
CA GLY A 353 -80.43 -159.26 -97.59
C GLY A 353 -79.71 -160.59 -97.26
N PRO A 354 -78.61 -160.94 -97.95
CA PRO A 354 -78.04 -162.28 -97.91
C PRO A 354 -77.21 -162.53 -96.64
N PHE A 355 -77.68 -163.46 -95.79
CA PHE A 355 -76.95 -163.94 -94.63
C PHE A 355 -75.84 -164.92 -95.03
N LYS A 356 -74.62 -164.42 -95.20
CA LYS A 356 -73.42 -165.27 -95.31
C LYS A 356 -72.82 -165.57 -93.94
N LYS A 357 -72.83 -166.86 -93.59
CA LYS A 357 -72.01 -167.48 -92.54
C LYS A 357 -70.53 -167.43 -92.95
N GLY A 358 -69.69 -166.81 -92.12
CA GLY A 358 -68.24 -166.72 -92.30
C GLY A 358 -67.49 -167.00 -90.99
N LYS A 359 -66.97 -168.22 -90.92
CA LYS A 359 -65.94 -168.85 -90.06
C LYS A 359 -65.21 -168.03 -88.95
N LYS A 360 -65.16 -168.66 -87.77
CA LYS A 360 -64.14 -168.53 -86.68
C LYS A 360 -62.76 -169.02 -87.17
N PRO A 361 -61.62 -168.51 -86.62
CA PRO A 361 -61.09 -168.91 -85.29
C PRO A 361 -60.85 -167.67 -84.39
N LYS A 362 -61.22 -167.64 -83.09
CA LYS A 362 -60.51 -168.21 -81.90
C LYS A 362 -58.98 -168.05 -82.05
N SER A 363 -58.22 -167.23 -81.33
CA SER A 363 -58.33 -166.53 -80.04
C SER A 363 -57.90 -165.06 -80.18
N LYS A 364 -58.51 -164.12 -79.44
CA LYS A 364 -58.11 -162.69 -79.43
C LYS A 364 -58.35 -162.09 -78.05
N GLU A 365 -57.29 -161.93 -77.28
CA GLU A 365 -57.21 -160.97 -76.17
C GLU A 365 -56.56 -159.69 -76.71
N GLY A 366 -57.28 -158.57 -76.63
CA GLY A 366 -56.77 -157.28 -77.03
C GLY A 366 -57.84 -156.20 -76.94
N LYS A 367 -57.54 -155.10 -76.23
CA LYS A 367 -58.15 -153.81 -76.50
C LYS A 367 -57.17 -152.67 -76.24
N LYS A 368 -56.67 -152.13 -77.36
CA LYS A 368 -55.97 -150.86 -77.51
C LYS A 368 -56.96 -149.68 -77.42
N GLY A 369 -56.50 -148.55 -76.87
CA GLY A 369 -56.95 -147.20 -77.22
C GLY A 369 -55.71 -146.30 -77.30
N LYS A 370 -54.97 -146.28 -78.42
CA LYS A 370 -55.02 -145.30 -79.54
C LYS A 370 -54.74 -143.86 -79.05
N LYS A 371 -53.51 -143.33 -79.22
CA LYS A 371 -52.92 -142.71 -80.45
C LYS A 371 -53.80 -141.57 -80.98
N LYS A 372 -53.28 -140.38 -81.30
CA LYS A 372 -51.99 -140.09 -81.96
C LYS A 372 -51.80 -138.56 -82.03
N LYS A 373 -50.52 -138.16 -82.02
CA LYS A 373 -49.94 -136.86 -82.40
C LYS A 373 -50.25 -135.70 -81.47
#